data_AF-A0A4S2HGP5-F1
#
_entry.id   AF-A0A4S2HGP5-F1
#
_cell.length_a   1.000
_cell.length_b   1.000
_cell.length_c   1.000
_cell.angle_alpha   90.00
_cell.angle_beta   90.00
_cell.angle_gamma   90.00
#
_symmetry.space_group_name_H-M   'P 1'
#
loop_
_entity.id
_entity.type
_entity.pdbx_description
1 polymer ?
#
loop_
_entity_poly.entity_id
_entity_poly.type
_entity_poly.pdbx_seq_one_letter_code
_entity_poly.pdbx_strand_id
1 'polypeptide(L)'
;MIEDLKEGTILPPVVIGIVTDANKYKKVKKGEITCEQLITDDAMEQLSIIDGMQRTTALMKAVSEKEEVNQRELRVEYWISDNSNSLLYRMLILNTGQVPWNVRRQIEIVFSGIVKEIKENVAGIEVFEIDDSAKRSKGGQYQADGLVELFLAFGARTWKINTKEKLTDEFTRHDFLQSSGETDLVRLFCEVLKCMVQMDILLDAKYKKKEENSGGKKKKVL
;
A
#
# COMPACT_ATOMS: atom_id res chain seq x y z
N MET A 1 -21.35 -22.56 -6.89
CA MET A 1 -19.95 -22.47 -7.39
C MET A 1 -19.23 -23.80 -7.36
N ILE A 2 -19.08 -24.48 -6.21
CA ILE A 2 -18.36 -25.78 -6.15
C ILE A 2 -19.09 -26.87 -6.95
N GLU A 3 -20.41 -26.99 -6.79
CA GLU A 3 -21.19 -27.93 -7.62
C GLU A 3 -21.11 -27.59 -9.11
N ASP A 4 -21.23 -26.30 -9.46
CA ASP A 4 -21.10 -25.85 -10.84
C ASP A 4 -19.72 -26.19 -11.44
N LEU A 5 -18.66 -26.10 -10.64
CA LEU A 5 -17.31 -26.53 -11.01
C LEU A 5 -17.26 -28.03 -11.29
N LYS A 6 -17.91 -28.88 -10.48
CA LYS A 6 -17.96 -30.33 -10.73
C LYS A 6 -18.68 -30.66 -12.04
N GLU A 7 -19.68 -29.86 -12.39
CA GLU A 7 -20.51 -30.00 -13.60
C GLU A 7 -19.88 -29.42 -14.89
N GLY A 8 -18.73 -28.77 -14.83
CA GLY A 8 -18.03 -28.30 -16.04
C GLY A 8 -18.00 -26.79 -16.24
N THR A 9 -18.44 -26.00 -15.26
CA THR A 9 -18.48 -24.54 -15.40
C THR A 9 -17.08 -23.96 -15.54
N ILE A 10 -16.92 -23.02 -16.47
CA ILE A 10 -15.69 -22.25 -16.69
C ILE A 10 -15.70 -21.04 -15.75
N LEU A 11 -14.64 -20.89 -14.96
CA LEU A 11 -14.45 -19.71 -14.11
C LEU A 11 -13.73 -18.58 -14.88
N PRO A 12 -13.94 -17.31 -14.49
CA PRO A 12 -13.06 -16.22 -14.89
C PRO A 12 -11.61 -16.49 -14.46
N PRO A 13 -10.61 -15.92 -15.14
CA PRO A 13 -9.20 -16.25 -14.94
C PRO A 13 -8.69 -15.88 -13.55
N VAL A 14 -7.80 -16.70 -12.99
CA VAL A 14 -7.06 -16.36 -11.77
C VAL A 14 -5.90 -15.43 -12.15
N VAL A 15 -5.77 -14.30 -11.46
CA VAL A 15 -4.72 -13.31 -11.76
C VAL A 15 -3.55 -13.54 -10.82
N ILE A 16 -2.37 -13.76 -11.39
CA ILE A 16 -1.11 -13.98 -10.67
C ILE A 16 -0.17 -12.81 -10.92
N GLY A 17 0.26 -12.18 -9.84
CA GLY A 17 1.27 -11.13 -9.80
C GLY A 17 2.68 -11.68 -9.70
N ILE A 18 3.57 -11.16 -10.54
CA ILE A 18 5.00 -11.45 -10.55
C ILE A 18 5.75 -10.12 -10.42
N VAL A 19 6.48 -9.96 -9.32
CA VAL A 19 7.42 -8.84 -9.16
C VAL A 19 8.81 -9.33 -9.55
N THR A 20 9.43 -8.66 -10.53
CA THR A 20 10.75 -9.04 -11.05
C THR A 20 11.68 -7.83 -11.12
N ASP A 21 12.97 -8.03 -11.39
CA ASP A 21 13.88 -6.90 -11.54
C ASP A 21 13.65 -6.14 -12.86
N ALA A 22 13.99 -4.85 -12.88
CA ALA A 22 13.78 -3.98 -14.03
C ALA A 22 14.46 -4.48 -15.32
N ASN A 23 15.56 -5.25 -15.23
CA ASN A 23 16.20 -5.82 -16.40
C ASN A 23 15.39 -7.01 -16.95
N LYS A 24 14.93 -7.92 -16.11
CA LYS A 24 14.03 -9.02 -16.51
C LYS A 24 12.71 -8.48 -17.03
N TYR A 25 12.10 -7.50 -16.37
CA TYR A 25 10.85 -6.87 -16.84
C TYR A 25 10.99 -6.28 -18.25
N LYS A 26 12.10 -5.58 -18.53
CA LYS A 26 12.38 -5.06 -19.88
C LYS A 26 12.51 -6.16 -20.93
N LYS A 27 13.14 -7.29 -20.61
CA LYS A 27 13.27 -8.43 -21.52
C LYS A 27 11.92 -9.06 -21.82
N VAL A 28 11.06 -9.22 -20.81
CA VAL A 28 9.68 -9.70 -20.96
C VAL A 28 8.88 -8.75 -21.84
N LYS A 29 8.95 -7.44 -21.58
CA LYS A 29 8.25 -6.41 -22.37
C LYS A 29 8.68 -6.39 -23.85
N LYS A 30 9.93 -6.74 -24.13
CA LYS A 30 10.47 -6.88 -25.49
C LYS A 30 10.17 -8.24 -26.15
N GLY A 31 9.57 -9.18 -25.42
CA GLY A 31 9.32 -10.53 -25.89
C GLY A 31 10.57 -11.41 -25.97
N GLU A 32 11.67 -11.00 -25.34
CA GLU A 32 12.93 -11.76 -25.30
C GLU A 32 12.87 -12.95 -24.33
N ILE A 33 11.96 -12.89 -23.34
CA ILE A 33 11.71 -13.92 -22.33
C ILE A 33 10.19 -14.09 -22.19
N THR A 34 9.72 -15.33 -22.09
CA THR A 34 8.29 -15.63 -21.90
C THR A 34 7.89 -15.60 -20.41
N CYS A 35 6.59 -15.49 -20.14
CA CYS A 35 6.08 -15.50 -18.76
C CYS A 35 6.42 -16.79 -18.02
N GLU A 36 6.38 -17.93 -18.72
CA GLU A 36 6.72 -19.26 -18.18
C GLU A 36 8.18 -19.35 -17.78
N GLN A 37 9.08 -18.67 -18.51
CA GLN A 37 10.51 -18.63 -18.19
C GLN A 37 10.82 -17.80 -16.93
N LEU A 38 9.88 -16.97 -16.46
CA LEU A 38 9.99 -16.29 -15.17
C LEU A 38 9.53 -17.16 -14.00
N ILE A 39 8.73 -18.18 -14.29
CA ILE A 39 8.15 -19.10 -13.30
C ILE A 39 9.09 -20.30 -13.18
N THR A 40 10.21 -20.11 -12.48
CA THR A 40 11.13 -21.18 -12.07
C THR A 40 10.77 -21.66 -10.66
N ASP A 41 11.25 -22.84 -10.24
CA ASP A 41 10.99 -23.37 -8.88
C ASP A 41 11.42 -22.39 -7.77
N ASP A 42 12.50 -21.64 -7.97
CA ASP A 42 12.97 -20.57 -7.05
C ASP A 42 12.10 -19.30 -7.07
N ALA A 43 11.19 -19.13 -8.04
CA ALA A 43 10.34 -17.95 -8.21
C ALA A 43 8.99 -18.06 -7.48
N MET A 44 8.70 -19.20 -6.81
CA MET A 44 7.45 -19.38 -6.08
C MET A 44 7.24 -18.35 -4.96
N GLU A 45 8.32 -17.86 -4.33
CA GLU A 45 8.24 -16.79 -3.32
C GLU A 45 7.86 -15.42 -3.90
N GLN A 46 7.95 -15.25 -5.22
CA GLN A 46 7.66 -13.98 -5.92
C GLN A 46 6.28 -13.99 -6.62
N LEU A 47 5.55 -15.11 -6.53
CA LEU A 47 4.20 -15.26 -7.08
C LEU A 47 3.16 -14.90 -6.03
N SER A 48 2.23 -14.03 -6.40
CA SER A 48 1.11 -13.63 -5.54
C SER A 48 -0.22 -13.76 -6.28
N ILE A 49 -1.25 -14.31 -5.64
CA ILE A 49 -2.60 -14.28 -6.22
C ILE A 49 -3.15 -12.86 -6.00
N ILE A 50 -3.30 -12.11 -7.09
CA ILE A 50 -3.85 -10.75 -7.10
C ILE A 50 -5.38 -10.81 -7.07
N ASP A 51 -5.97 -11.70 -7.85
CA ASP A 51 -7.42 -11.89 -7.89
C ASP A 51 -7.75 -13.36 -8.14
N GLY A 52 -8.79 -13.85 -7.46
CA GLY A 52 -9.26 -15.23 -7.58
C GLY A 52 -9.06 -16.10 -6.36
N MET A 53 -8.72 -15.53 -5.19
CA MET A 53 -8.49 -16.31 -3.97
C MET A 53 -9.66 -17.26 -3.63
N GLN A 54 -10.91 -16.76 -3.61
CA GLN A 54 -12.09 -17.60 -3.36
C GLN A 54 -12.35 -18.63 -4.46
N ARG A 55 -12.01 -18.30 -5.72
CA ARG A 55 -12.11 -19.22 -6.87
C ARG A 55 -11.12 -20.36 -6.72
N THR A 56 -9.87 -20.06 -6.36
CA THR A 56 -8.84 -21.05 -6.07
C THR A 56 -9.24 -21.96 -4.91
N THR A 57 -9.77 -21.43 -3.81
CA THR A 57 -10.26 -22.26 -2.68
C THR A 57 -11.39 -23.21 -3.10
N ALA A 58 -12.34 -22.72 -3.90
CA ALA A 58 -13.44 -23.55 -4.38
C ALA A 58 -12.98 -24.62 -5.40
N LEU A 59 -12.00 -24.30 -6.25
CA LEU A 59 -11.35 -25.28 -7.14
C LEU A 59 -10.67 -26.39 -6.34
N MET A 60 -9.87 -26.04 -5.34
CA MET A 60 -9.20 -27.02 -4.46
C MET A 60 -10.22 -27.94 -3.77
N LYS A 61 -11.33 -27.37 -3.29
CA LYS A 61 -12.42 -28.14 -2.69
C LYS A 61 -13.14 -29.03 -3.71
N ALA A 62 -13.42 -28.53 -4.91
CA ALA A 62 -14.05 -29.32 -5.98
C ALA A 62 -13.17 -30.51 -6.40
N VAL A 63 -11.86 -30.31 -6.52
CA VAL A 63 -10.89 -31.38 -6.81
C VAL A 63 -10.90 -32.44 -5.71
N SER A 64 -10.89 -32.04 -4.44
CA SER A 64 -10.94 -32.99 -3.31
C SER A 64 -12.20 -33.86 -3.27
N GLU A 65 -13.30 -33.38 -3.87
CA GLU A 65 -14.59 -34.07 -3.91
C GLU A 65 -14.82 -34.82 -5.24
N LYS A 66 -14.11 -34.46 -6.32
CA LYS A 66 -14.20 -35.07 -7.65
C LYS A 66 -12.88 -34.86 -8.42
N GLU A 67 -12.04 -35.89 -8.46
CA GLU A 67 -10.68 -35.83 -9.04
C GLU A 67 -10.68 -35.44 -10.53
N GLU A 68 -11.75 -35.76 -11.27
CA GLU A 68 -11.91 -35.41 -12.69
C GLU A 68 -11.86 -33.90 -12.96
N VAL A 69 -12.14 -33.07 -11.93
CA VAL A 69 -12.00 -31.61 -12.02
C VAL A 69 -10.54 -31.20 -12.24
N ASN A 70 -9.58 -31.98 -11.70
CA ASN A 70 -8.14 -31.72 -11.80
C ASN A 70 -7.59 -31.91 -13.22
N GLN A 71 -8.31 -32.63 -14.09
CA GLN A 71 -7.91 -32.87 -15.48
C GLN A 71 -8.25 -31.70 -16.42
N ARG A 72 -8.87 -30.63 -15.90
CA ARG A 72 -9.34 -29.50 -16.69
C ARG A 72 -8.35 -28.36 -16.65
N GLU A 73 -8.19 -27.69 -17.79
CA GLU A 73 -7.32 -26.52 -17.88
C GLU A 73 -7.92 -25.31 -17.14
N LEU A 74 -7.08 -24.63 -16.36
CA LEU A 74 -7.41 -23.39 -15.69
C LEU A 74 -6.86 -22.20 -16.47
N ARG A 75 -7.68 -21.17 -16.66
CA ARG A 75 -7.21 -19.90 -17.22
C ARG A 75 -6.50 -19.10 -16.13
N VAL A 76 -5.24 -18.78 -16.38
CA VAL A 76 -4.40 -17.94 -15.52
C VAL A 76 -3.96 -16.72 -16.31
N GLU A 77 -4.02 -15.56 -15.67
CA GLU A 77 -3.54 -14.29 -16.23
C GLU A 77 -2.33 -13.82 -15.43
N TYR A 78 -1.17 -13.69 -16.10
CA TYR A 78 0.07 -13.26 -15.45
C TYR A 78 0.28 -11.77 -15.59
N TRP A 79 0.41 -11.09 -14.46
CA TRP A 79 0.68 -9.67 -14.38
C TRP A 79 2.09 -9.47 -13.83
N ILE A 80 2.96 -8.96 -14.69
CA ILE A 80 4.38 -8.86 -14.41
C ILE A 80 4.72 -7.38 -14.26
N SER A 81 5.49 -7.05 -13.22
CA SER A 81 5.94 -5.69 -12.96
C SER A 81 7.33 -5.67 -12.35
N ASP A 82 8.07 -4.60 -12.58
CA ASP A 82 9.29 -4.26 -11.82
C ASP A 82 9.01 -3.45 -10.55
N ASN A 83 7.74 -3.15 -10.30
CA ASN A 83 7.26 -2.39 -9.16
C ASN A 83 6.02 -3.06 -8.54
N SER A 84 6.10 -3.41 -7.26
CA SER A 84 4.97 -3.99 -6.51
C SER A 84 3.73 -3.09 -6.45
N ASN A 85 3.90 -1.76 -6.54
CA ASN A 85 2.82 -0.80 -6.42
C ASN A 85 1.83 -0.88 -7.59
N SER A 86 2.29 -1.22 -8.80
CA SER A 86 1.42 -1.34 -9.97
C SER A 86 0.53 -2.59 -9.90
N LEU A 87 1.02 -3.69 -9.31
CA LEU A 87 0.24 -4.89 -9.06
C LEU A 87 -0.78 -4.66 -7.93
N LEU A 88 -0.38 -3.96 -6.87
CA LEU A 88 -1.26 -3.52 -5.79
C LEU A 88 -2.40 -2.61 -6.29
N TYR A 89 -2.10 -1.63 -7.14
CA TYR A 89 -3.10 -0.73 -7.74
C TYR A 89 -4.21 -1.52 -8.44
N ARG A 90 -3.83 -2.49 -9.27
CA ARG A 90 -4.83 -3.28 -9.96
C ARG A 90 -5.52 -4.28 -9.04
N MET A 91 -4.85 -4.80 -8.01
CA MET A 91 -5.51 -5.58 -6.95
C MET A 91 -6.62 -4.76 -6.29
N LEU A 92 -6.41 -3.47 -6.03
CA LEU A 92 -7.40 -2.57 -5.44
C LEU A 92 -8.60 -2.32 -6.37
N ILE A 93 -8.35 -2.11 -7.66
CA ILE A 93 -9.41 -1.89 -8.65
C ILE A 93 -10.24 -3.16 -8.89
N LEU A 94 -9.58 -4.32 -9.00
CA LEU A 94 -10.27 -5.61 -9.17
C LEU A 94 -11.15 -5.97 -7.96
N ASN A 95 -10.78 -5.51 -6.76
CA ASN A 95 -11.55 -5.73 -5.53
C ASN A 95 -12.71 -4.73 -5.31
N THR A 96 -12.96 -3.77 -6.20
CA THR A 96 -14.06 -2.78 -6.05
C THR A 96 -15.48 -3.38 -6.10
N GLY A 97 -15.61 -4.71 -6.31
CA GLY A 97 -16.85 -5.47 -6.18
C GLY A 97 -17.00 -6.31 -4.89
N GLN A 98 -15.98 -6.40 -4.03
CA GLN A 98 -15.98 -7.25 -2.82
C GLN A 98 -15.47 -6.45 -1.60
N VAL A 99 -16.38 -6.18 -0.64
CA VAL A 99 -16.20 -5.43 0.62
C VAL A 99 -15.27 -4.20 0.56
N PRO A 100 -15.80 -2.98 0.66
CA PRO A 100 -15.02 -1.77 0.44
C PRO A 100 -13.88 -1.65 1.47
N TRP A 101 -12.64 -1.72 1.00
CA TRP A 101 -11.48 -1.31 1.77
C TRP A 101 -11.68 0.14 2.23
N ASN A 102 -11.38 0.42 3.51
CA ASN A 102 -11.39 1.80 3.97
C ASN A 102 -10.40 2.61 3.13
N VAL A 103 -10.85 3.76 2.60
CA VAL A 103 -10.05 4.63 1.72
C VAL A 103 -8.68 4.96 2.34
N ARG A 104 -8.61 5.10 3.67
CA ARG A 104 -7.33 5.30 4.39
C ARG A 104 -6.32 4.18 4.14
N ARG A 105 -6.77 2.92 4.15
CA ARG A 105 -5.95 1.74 3.89
C ARG A 105 -5.44 1.71 2.45
N GLN A 106 -6.29 2.14 1.52
CA GLN A 106 -5.91 2.25 0.11
C GLN A 106 -4.83 3.33 -0.07
N ILE A 107 -4.96 4.48 0.60
CA ILE A 107 -3.96 5.56 0.59
C ILE A 107 -2.60 5.07 1.10
N GLU A 108 -2.56 4.43 2.26
CA GLU A 108 -1.29 4.00 2.87
C GLU A 108 -0.53 3.00 2.00
N ILE A 109 -1.24 2.06 1.35
CA ILE A 109 -0.61 1.07 0.48
C ILE A 109 0.02 1.74 -0.75
N VAL A 110 -0.71 2.65 -1.38
CA VAL A 110 -0.29 3.32 -2.61
C VAL A 110 0.92 4.20 -2.38
N PHE A 111 0.89 4.93 -1.28
CA PHE A 111 1.95 5.85 -0.89
C PHE A 111 2.95 5.22 0.08
N SER A 112 2.97 3.89 0.20
CA SER A 112 3.86 3.16 1.13
C SER A 112 5.34 3.46 0.88
N GLY A 113 5.74 3.63 -0.38
CA GLY A 113 7.09 4.05 -0.75
C GLY A 113 7.45 5.44 -0.20
N ILE A 114 6.52 6.40 -0.29
CA ILE A 114 6.71 7.75 0.26
C ILE A 114 6.72 7.71 1.79
N VAL A 115 5.82 6.95 2.41
CA VAL A 115 5.81 6.74 3.87
C VAL A 115 7.14 6.16 4.34
N LYS A 116 7.72 5.20 3.60
CA LYS A 116 9.04 4.65 3.87
C LYS A 116 10.13 5.72 3.75
N GLU A 117 10.11 6.52 2.68
CA GLU A 117 11.08 7.60 2.49
C GLU A 117 11.01 8.65 3.61
N ILE A 118 9.80 8.98 4.09
CA ILE A 118 9.60 9.84 5.27
C ILE A 118 10.20 9.21 6.52
N LYS A 119 9.90 7.93 6.80
CA LYS A 119 10.44 7.19 7.96
C LYS A 119 11.98 7.18 7.95
N GLU A 120 12.60 7.06 6.77
CA GLU A 120 14.06 6.99 6.63
C GLU A 120 14.73 8.37 6.70
N ASN A 121 14.08 9.42 6.17
CA ASN A 121 14.72 10.72 6.01
C ASN A 121 14.34 11.73 7.10
N VAL A 122 13.22 11.56 7.82
CA VAL A 122 12.75 12.55 8.81
C VAL A 122 13.12 12.09 10.22
N ALA A 123 14.22 12.63 10.75
CA ALA A 123 14.71 12.26 12.08
C ALA A 123 13.71 12.62 13.19
N GLY A 124 13.50 11.68 14.13
CA GLY A 124 12.64 11.86 15.29
C GLY A 124 11.14 11.64 15.03
N ILE A 125 10.76 11.24 13.82
CA ILE A 125 9.39 10.85 13.51
C ILE A 125 9.12 9.39 13.92
N GLU A 126 7.94 9.14 14.45
CA GLU A 126 7.39 7.81 14.71
C GLU A 126 6.06 7.72 13.97
N VAL A 127 5.96 6.80 13.02
CA VAL A 127 4.80 6.69 12.11
C VAL A 127 4.04 5.40 12.40
N PHE A 128 2.78 5.55 12.76
CA PHE A 128 1.83 4.47 12.99
C PHE A 128 1.08 4.14 11.70
N GLU A 129 0.90 2.85 11.44
CA GLU A 129 0.09 2.34 10.33
C GLU A 129 -1.34 2.06 10.80
N ILE A 130 -2.29 1.88 9.87
CA ILE A 130 -3.71 1.65 10.22
C ILE A 130 -3.96 0.47 11.18
N ASP A 131 -3.10 -0.54 11.16
CA ASP A 131 -3.23 -1.71 12.05
C ASP A 131 -2.67 -1.44 13.45
N ASP A 132 -1.94 -0.35 13.65
CA ASP A 132 -1.41 0.02 14.95
C ASP A 132 -2.54 0.56 15.83
N SER A 133 -2.83 -0.15 16.91
CA SER A 133 -3.75 0.32 17.97
C SER A 133 -3.22 1.55 18.73
N ALA A 134 -1.95 1.93 18.49
CA ALA A 134 -1.28 3.02 19.13
C ALA A 134 -1.82 4.38 18.67
N LYS A 135 -2.19 5.22 19.64
CA LYS A 135 -2.54 6.62 19.40
C LYS A 135 -1.37 7.51 19.77
N ARG A 136 -1.31 8.69 19.12
CA ARG A 136 -0.36 9.74 19.46
C ARG A 136 -0.41 10.06 20.96
N SER A 137 0.75 10.01 21.60
CA SER A 137 0.98 10.24 23.04
C SER A 137 2.10 11.25 23.33
N LYS A 138 2.99 11.48 22.35
CA LYS A 138 4.08 12.47 22.42
C LYS A 138 4.24 13.20 21.08
N GLY A 139 5.01 14.30 21.12
CA GLY A 139 5.43 14.99 19.91
C GLY A 139 6.27 14.08 19.01
N GLY A 140 6.17 14.27 17.69
CA GLY A 140 6.88 13.43 16.71
C GLY A 140 6.14 12.16 16.28
N GLN A 141 4.95 11.88 16.81
CA GLN A 141 4.14 10.71 16.46
C GLN A 141 3.01 11.07 15.47
N TYR A 142 2.94 10.36 14.33
CA TYR A 142 1.99 10.62 13.24
C TYR A 142 1.36 9.33 12.72
N GLN A 143 0.17 9.43 12.13
CA GLN A 143 -0.47 8.33 11.40
C GLN A 143 -0.06 8.42 9.92
N ALA A 144 0.16 7.27 9.28
CA ALA A 144 0.62 7.21 7.90
C ALA A 144 -0.40 7.85 6.93
N ASP A 145 -1.69 7.55 7.07
CA ASP A 145 -2.76 8.18 6.29
C ASP A 145 -2.72 9.72 6.35
N GLY A 146 -2.49 10.29 7.54
CA GLY A 146 -2.37 11.73 7.74
C GLY A 146 -1.13 12.33 7.09
N LEU A 147 0.01 11.63 7.13
CA LEU A 147 1.24 12.07 6.44
C LEU A 147 1.07 12.09 4.94
N VAL A 148 0.39 11.08 4.39
CA VAL A 148 0.08 11.04 2.97
C VAL A 148 -0.88 12.17 2.58
N GLU A 149 -1.89 12.47 3.41
CA GLU A 149 -2.78 13.60 3.18
C GLU A 149 -2.01 14.93 3.16
N LEU A 150 -1.06 15.12 4.09
CA LEU A 150 -0.16 16.28 4.10
C LEU A 150 0.70 16.36 2.83
N PHE A 151 1.28 15.24 2.40
CA PHE A 151 2.10 15.18 1.18
C PHE A 151 1.28 15.58 -0.05
N LEU A 152 0.07 15.06 -0.18
CA LEU A 152 -0.85 15.38 -1.27
C LEU A 152 -1.31 16.85 -1.24
N ALA A 153 -1.52 17.40 -0.04
CA ALA A 153 -1.83 18.82 0.14
C ALA A 153 -0.64 19.71 -0.26
N PHE A 154 0.57 19.31 0.13
CA PHE A 154 1.83 19.98 -0.20
C PHE A 154 2.09 20.01 -1.71
N GLY A 155 2.04 18.86 -2.38
CA GLY A 155 2.25 18.76 -3.82
C GLY A 155 1.25 19.59 -4.63
N ALA A 156 0.00 19.63 -4.18
CA ALA A 156 -1.05 20.39 -4.82
C ALA A 156 -1.17 21.85 -4.34
N ARG A 157 -0.27 22.29 -3.45
CA ARG A 157 -0.21 23.66 -2.93
C ARG A 157 -1.54 24.17 -2.37
N THR A 158 -2.23 23.32 -1.62
CA THR A 158 -3.49 23.62 -0.94
C THR A 158 -3.42 23.22 0.53
N TRP A 159 -4.28 23.79 1.36
CA TRP A 159 -4.35 23.49 2.80
C TRP A 159 -5.32 22.35 3.13
N LYS A 160 -6.21 21.99 2.19
CA LYS A 160 -7.17 20.90 2.36
C LYS A 160 -7.34 20.15 1.05
N ILE A 161 -7.51 18.84 1.17
CA ILE A 161 -7.77 17.97 0.03
C ILE A 161 -8.99 17.09 0.29
N ASN A 162 -9.73 16.77 -0.77
CA ASN A 162 -10.67 15.67 -0.74
C ASN A 162 -9.89 14.41 -1.11
N THR A 163 -9.43 13.67 -0.10
CA THR A 163 -8.49 12.55 -0.31
C THR A 163 -9.06 11.47 -1.24
N LYS A 164 -10.39 11.26 -1.24
CA LYS A 164 -11.07 10.34 -2.16
C LYS A 164 -10.94 10.73 -3.62
N GLU A 165 -11.12 12.02 -3.90
CA GLU A 165 -11.13 12.59 -5.25
C GLU A 165 -9.68 12.76 -5.76
N LYS A 166 -8.79 13.22 -4.88
CA LYS A 166 -7.36 13.35 -5.17
C LYS A 166 -6.62 12.04 -5.29
N LEU A 167 -7.05 10.97 -4.61
CA LEU A 167 -6.54 9.63 -4.89
C LEU A 167 -6.72 9.35 -6.37
N THR A 168 -7.94 9.48 -6.91
CA THR A 168 -8.25 9.22 -8.32
C THR A 168 -7.42 10.08 -9.28
N ASP A 169 -7.21 11.35 -8.97
CA ASP A 169 -6.42 12.29 -9.78
C ASP A 169 -4.90 12.06 -9.67
N GLU A 170 -4.36 11.82 -8.48
CA GLU A 170 -2.94 11.53 -8.29
C GLU A 170 -2.58 10.10 -8.68
N PHE A 171 -3.54 9.17 -8.71
CA PHE A 171 -3.36 7.85 -9.32
C PHE A 171 -3.07 7.97 -10.82
N THR A 172 -3.85 8.79 -11.53
CA THR A 172 -3.62 9.05 -12.96
C THR A 172 -2.32 9.83 -13.21
N ARG A 173 -1.87 10.61 -12.22
CA ARG A 173 -0.61 11.34 -12.28
C ARG A 173 0.62 10.50 -11.93
N HIS A 174 0.54 9.64 -10.93
CA HIS A 174 1.64 8.78 -10.46
C HIS A 174 2.06 7.78 -11.55
N ASP A 175 1.12 7.27 -12.35
CA ASP A 175 1.39 6.47 -13.56
C ASP A 175 2.08 7.28 -14.69
N PHE A 176 1.90 8.62 -14.73
CA PHE A 176 2.53 9.51 -15.72
C PHE A 176 3.88 10.12 -15.25
N LEU A 177 4.11 10.18 -13.92
CA LEU A 177 5.16 10.96 -13.28
C LEU A 177 6.40 10.17 -12.82
N GLN A 178 6.51 8.88 -13.17
CA GLN A 178 7.76 8.10 -13.07
C GLN A 178 8.94 8.66 -13.92
N SER A 179 8.81 9.88 -14.45
CA SER A 179 9.85 10.65 -15.13
C SER A 179 10.39 11.79 -14.24
N SER A 180 11.46 11.51 -13.49
CA SER A 180 12.47 12.47 -12.97
C SER A 180 12.05 13.65 -12.06
N GLY A 181 10.78 14.00 -11.88
CA GLY A 181 10.34 15.19 -11.11
C GLY A 181 9.91 14.92 -9.66
N GLU A 182 9.61 13.67 -9.29
CA GLU A 182 8.98 13.34 -8.01
C GLU A 182 9.99 13.24 -6.85
N THR A 183 11.23 12.80 -7.10
CA THR A 183 12.28 12.69 -6.07
C THR A 183 12.58 14.04 -5.42
N ASP A 184 12.53 15.13 -6.18
CA ASP A 184 12.72 16.47 -5.61
C ASP A 184 11.53 16.92 -4.76
N LEU A 185 10.30 16.57 -5.13
CA LEU A 185 9.11 16.91 -4.35
C LEU A 185 9.09 16.17 -3.01
N VAL A 186 9.39 14.87 -3.02
CA VAL A 186 9.45 14.08 -1.77
C VAL A 186 10.59 14.58 -0.88
N ARG A 187 11.76 14.88 -1.45
CA ARG A 187 12.87 15.49 -0.71
C ARG A 187 12.48 16.82 -0.08
N LEU A 188 11.87 17.73 -0.84
CA LEU A 188 11.38 19.03 -0.35
C LEU A 188 10.34 18.85 0.75
N PHE A 189 9.41 17.91 0.58
CA PHE A 189 8.41 17.60 1.60
C PHE A 189 9.07 17.09 2.88
N CYS A 190 10.04 16.17 2.78
CA CYS A 190 10.79 15.67 3.93
C CYS A 190 11.55 16.78 4.67
N GLU A 191 12.17 17.73 3.96
CA GLU A 191 12.84 18.88 4.60
C GLU A 191 11.86 19.77 5.37
N VAL A 192 10.68 20.07 4.80
CA VAL A 192 9.65 20.83 5.50
C VAL A 192 9.11 20.05 6.69
N LEU A 193 8.86 18.76 6.51
CA LEU A 193 8.32 17.88 7.54
C LEU A 193 9.29 17.73 8.71
N LYS A 194 10.61 17.66 8.49
CA LYS A 194 11.63 17.71 9.55
C LYS A 194 11.45 18.91 10.47
N CYS A 195 11.29 20.10 9.90
CA CYS A 195 11.06 21.32 10.67
C CYS A 195 9.76 21.23 11.49
N MET A 196 8.68 20.70 10.90
CA MET A 196 7.41 20.53 11.58
C MET A 196 7.50 19.53 12.75
N VAL A 197 8.17 18.40 12.54
CA VAL A 197 8.39 17.35 13.55
C VAL A 197 9.23 17.88 14.71
N GLN A 198 10.33 18.58 14.41
CA GLN A 198 11.16 19.21 15.44
C GLN A 198 10.37 20.22 16.27
N MET A 199 9.57 21.07 15.61
CA MET A 199 8.70 22.02 16.30
C MET A 199 7.69 21.30 17.19
N ASP A 200 7.07 20.23 16.71
CA ASP A 200 6.08 19.45 17.44
C ASP A 200 6.68 18.81 18.71
N ILE A 201 7.87 18.22 18.60
CA ILE A 201 8.61 17.65 19.73
C ILE A 201 8.94 18.73 20.76
N LEU A 202 9.41 19.90 20.33
CA LEU A 202 9.76 21.01 21.22
C LEU A 202 8.52 21.56 21.96
N LEU A 203 7.38 21.65 21.26
CA LEU A 203 6.12 22.05 21.86
C LEU A 203 5.65 21.03 22.91
N ASP A 204 5.62 19.74 22.58
CA ASP A 204 5.24 18.68 23.52
C ASP A 204 6.10 18.73 24.80
N ALA A 205 7.43 18.85 24.64
CA ALA A 205 8.36 18.94 25.75
C ALA A 205 8.15 20.18 26.64
N LYS A 206 7.81 21.33 26.04
CA LYS A 206 7.58 22.60 26.77
C LYS A 206 6.26 22.58 27.55
N TYR A 207 5.19 22.05 26.96
CA TYR A 207 3.87 22.09 27.57
C TYR A 207 3.66 20.98 28.61
N LYS A 208 4.24 19.78 28.43
CA LYS A 208 4.25 18.73 29.48
C LYS A 208 4.97 19.19 30.76
N LYS A 209 6.13 19.84 30.64
CA LYS A 209 6.84 20.43 31.79
C LYS A 209 6.03 21.49 32.54
N LYS A 210 5.11 22.19 31.86
CA LYS A 210 4.26 23.21 32.48
C LYS A 210 3.12 22.59 33.27
N GLU A 211 2.58 21.46 32.85
CA GLU A 211 1.56 20.70 33.59
C GLU A 211 2.14 20.07 34.87
N GLU A 212 3.33 19.47 34.79
CA GLU A 212 4.03 18.94 35.98
C GLU A 212 4.35 20.04 36.99
N ASN A 213 4.84 21.20 36.53
CA ASN A 213 5.15 22.34 37.41
C ASN A 213 3.90 23.08 37.95
N SER A 214 2.74 22.96 37.32
CA SER A 214 1.49 23.57 37.79
C SER A 214 0.64 22.64 38.65
N GLY A 215 0.79 21.32 38.50
CA GLY A 215 0.21 20.31 39.40
C GLY A 215 0.82 20.32 40.81
N GLY A 216 2.08 20.76 40.95
CA GLY A 216 2.77 20.88 42.25
C GLY A 216 2.21 21.97 43.19
N LYS A 217 1.36 22.89 42.70
CA LYS A 217 0.78 23.98 43.51
C LYS A 217 -0.64 23.72 44.02
N LYS A 218 -1.26 22.57 43.72
CA LYS A 218 -2.63 22.23 44.16
C LYS A 218 -2.72 21.22 45.32
N LYS A 219 -1.68 21.10 46.16
CA LYS A 219 -1.76 20.37 47.44
C LYS A 219 -1.23 21.24 48.58
N LYS A 220 -2.10 22.13 49.05
CA LYS A 220 -2.21 22.65 50.42
C LYS A 220 -3.13 23.86 50.39
N VAL A 221 -4.40 23.67 50.73
CA VAL A 221 -5.14 24.50 51.70
C VAL A 221 -6.36 23.68 52.12
N LEU A 222 -6.38 23.36 53.43
CA LEU A 222 -7.45 22.88 54.32
C LEU A 222 -8.12 21.54 53.99
#